data_AF-A0A534V6K5-F1
#
_entry.id   AF-A0A534V6K5-F1
#
_cell.length_a   1.000
_cell.length_b   1.000
_cell.length_c   1.000
_cell.angle_alpha   90.00
_cell.angle_beta   90.00
_cell.angle_gamma   90.00
#
_symmetry.space_group_name_H-M   'P 1'
#
loop_
_entity.id
_entity.type
_entity.pdbx_description
1 polymer ?
#
loop_
_entity_poly.entity_id
_entity_poly.type
_entity_poly.pdbx_seq_one_letter_code
_entity_poly.pdbx_strand_id
1 'polypeptide(L)' 'PTPFCLLDEVDAPLDEANIGRFNQLVREMAETSQFVLITHNRRTMEVADTLYGITMERAGISKVVAVRLWEAA' A
#
# COMPACT_ATOMS: atom_id res chain seq x y z
N PRO A 1 -5.68 -17.77 -10.31
CA PRO A 1 -5.15 -16.75 -9.37
C PRO A 1 -3.87 -16.12 -9.94
N THR A 2 -3.82 -14.79 -10.03
CA THR A 2 -2.61 -14.08 -10.46
C THR A 2 -1.60 -14.10 -9.30
N PRO A 3 -0.32 -14.42 -9.54
CA PRO A 3 0.67 -14.53 -8.44
C PRO A 3 0.85 -13.22 -7.67
N PHE A 4 0.71 -12.06 -8.33
CA PHE A 4 0.74 -10.75 -7.69
C PHE A 4 -0.11 -9.73 -8.45
N CYS A 5 -0.50 -8.65 -7.78
CA CYS A 5 -1.22 -7.50 -8.32
C CYS A 5 -0.50 -6.21 -7.93
N LEU A 6 -0.24 -5.33 -8.90
CA LEU A 6 0.32 -4.00 -8.70
C LEU A 6 -0.75 -2.96 -9.00
N LEU A 7 -1.05 -2.11 -8.02
CA LEU A 7 -2.04 -1.04 -8.13
C LEU A 7 -1.37 0.30 -7.84
N ASP A 8 -1.53 1.27 -8.73
CA ASP A 8 -0.91 2.60 -8.61
C ASP A 8 -2.00 3.68 -8.53
N GLU A 9 -2.06 4.38 -7.39
CA GLU A 9 -2.97 5.48 -7.04
C GLU A 9 -4.45 5.24 -7.37
N VAL A 10 -4.89 3.98 -7.37
CA VAL A 10 -6.27 3.59 -7.70
C VAL A 10 -7.31 4.10 -6.69
N ASP A 11 -6.86 4.47 -5.49
CA ASP A 11 -7.67 5.02 -4.40
C ASP A 11 -7.73 6.55 -4.39
N ALA A 12 -6.97 7.23 -5.24
CA ALA A 12 -6.98 8.69 -5.38
C ALA A 12 -8.37 9.30 -5.70
N PRO A 13 -9.24 8.68 -6.54
CA PRO A 13 -10.57 9.23 -6.82
C PRO A 13 -11.64 8.81 -5.78
N LEU A 14 -11.28 8.01 -4.76
CA LEU A 14 -12.25 7.46 -3.81
C LEU A 14 -12.46 8.40 -2.62
N ASP A 15 -13.72 8.44 -2.13
CA ASP A 15 -14.04 9.07 -0.86
C ASP A 15 -13.68 8.18 0.34
N GLU A 16 -13.75 8.73 1.55
CA GLU A 16 -13.38 8.05 2.79
C GLU A 16 -14.18 6.75 3.04
N ALA A 17 -15.45 6.72 2.63
CA ALA A 17 -16.31 5.54 2.75
C ALA A 17 -15.87 4.43 1.79
N ASN A 18 -15.54 4.78 0.55
CA ASN A 18 -15.10 3.82 -0.46
C ASN A 18 -13.66 3.35 -0.24
N ILE A 19 -12.78 4.17 0.35
CA ILE A 19 -11.44 3.74 0.79
C ILE A 19 -11.55 2.58 1.79
N GLY A 20 -12.50 2.65 2.75
CA GLY A 20 -12.72 1.56 3.69
C GLY A 20 -13.11 0.23 3.00
N ARG A 21 -14.03 0.30 2.02
CA ARG A 21 -14.45 -0.88 1.23
C ARG A 21 -13.32 -1.42 0.36
N PHE A 22 -12.55 -0.53 -0.27
CA PHE A 22 -11.38 -0.88 -1.06
C PHE A 22 -10.34 -1.62 -0.22
N ASN A 23 -10.02 -1.10 0.96
CA ASN A 23 -9.06 -1.73 1.88
C ASN A 23 -9.51 -3.12 2.33
N GLN A 24 -10.81 -3.30 2.59
CA GLN A 24 -11.35 -4.61 2.93
C GLN A 24 -11.17 -5.60 1.77
N LEU A 25 -11.54 -5.20 0.55
CA LEU A 25 -11.38 -6.04 -0.65
C LEU A 25 -9.92 -6.42 -0.87
N VAL A 26 -9.00 -5.47 -0.76
CA VAL A 26 -7.55 -5.71 -0.92
C VAL A 26 -7.06 -6.73 0.10
N ARG A 27 -7.48 -6.64 1.36
CA ARG A 27 -7.12 -7.61 2.40
C ARG A 27 -7.62 -9.02 2.10
N GLU A 28 -8.89 -9.15 1.72
CA GLU A 28 -9.47 -10.47 1.38
C GLU A 28 -8.76 -11.10 0.18
N MET A 29 -8.43 -10.31 -0.85
CA MET A 29 -7.70 -10.81 -2.00
C MET A 29 -6.23 -11.13 -1.69
N ALA A 30 -5.63 -10.42 -0.72
CA ALA A 30 -4.24 -10.63 -0.30
C ALA A 30 -4.00 -12.03 0.33
N GLU A 31 -5.05 -12.71 0.81
CA GLU A 31 -4.94 -14.07 1.33
C GLU A 31 -4.57 -15.10 0.25
N THR A 32 -4.84 -14.80 -1.02
CA THR A 32 -4.64 -15.74 -2.15
C THR A 32 -3.66 -15.23 -3.20
N SER A 33 -3.36 -13.93 -3.22
CA SER A 33 -2.50 -13.26 -4.19
C SER A 33 -1.67 -12.18 -3.51
N GLN A 34 -0.43 -11.95 -3.94
CA GLN A 34 0.37 -10.87 -3.37
C GLN A 34 -0.08 -9.50 -3.90
N PHE A 35 -0.25 -8.50 -3.03
CA PHE A 35 -0.61 -7.15 -3.43
C PHE A 35 0.54 -6.16 -3.19
N VAL A 36 0.82 -5.32 -4.18
CA VAL A 36 1.73 -4.18 -4.09
C VAL A 36 0.91 -2.94 -4.44
N LEU A 37 0.72 -2.04 -3.47
CA LEU A 37 -0.02 -0.80 -3.65
C LEU A 37 0.93 0.38 -3.60
N ILE A 38 0.78 1.30 -4.54
CA ILE A 38 1.40 2.62 -4.53
C ILE A 38 0.27 3.62 -4.26
N THR A 39 0.37 4.34 -3.14
CA THR A 39 -0.65 5.29 -2.70
C THR A 39 -0.02 6.32 -1.76
N HIS A 40 -0.64 7.49 -1.66
CA HIS A 40 -0.36 8.49 -0.64
C HIS A 40 -1.47 8.55 0.45
N ASN A 41 -2.46 7.66 0.39
CA ASN A 41 -3.59 7.62 1.32
C ASN A 41 -3.23 6.93 2.63
N ARG A 42 -3.35 7.66 3.74
CA ARG A 42 -2.99 7.15 5.08
C ARG A 42 -3.81 5.92 5.50
N ARG A 43 -5.12 5.92 5.23
CA ARG A 43 -5.98 4.78 5.60
C ARG A 43 -5.62 3.51 4.82
N THR A 44 -5.22 3.66 3.55
CA THR A 44 -4.73 2.55 2.72
C THR A 44 -3.35 2.06 3.18
N MET A 45 -2.47 2.97 3.60
CA MET A 45 -1.16 2.60 4.17
C MET A 45 -1.29 1.82 5.49
N GLU A 46 -2.22 2.19 6.35
CA GLU A 46 -2.45 1.56 7.66
C GLU A 46 -2.87 0.08 7.56
N VAL A 47 -3.42 -0.34 6.42
CA VAL A 47 -3.88 -1.73 6.24
C VAL A 47 -2.82 -2.68 5.67
N ALA A 48 -1.66 -2.16 5.25
CA ALA A 48 -0.60 -2.94 4.64
C ALA A 48 0.25 -3.69 5.69
N ASP A 49 0.88 -4.81 5.29
CA ASP A 49 1.78 -5.56 6.18
C ASP A 49 3.17 -4.91 6.30
N THR A 50 3.63 -4.29 5.20
CA THR A 50 4.94 -3.64 5.08
C THR A 50 4.79 -2.35 4.28
N LEU A 51 5.36 -1.26 4.81
CA LEU A 51 5.42 0.02 4.14
C LEU A 51 6.81 0.23 3.54
N TYR A 52 6.84 0.56 2.25
CA TYR A 52 8.04 1.02 1.56
C TYR A 52 7.91 2.52 1.28
N GLY A 53 8.78 3.30 1.90
CA GLY A 53 8.90 4.74 1.64
C GLY A 53 9.97 5.01 0.60
N ILE A 54 9.67 5.87 -0.37
CA ILE A 54 10.66 6.37 -1.32
C ILE A 54 10.99 7.82 -0.95
N THR A 55 12.26 8.11 -0.70
CA THR A 55 12.74 9.44 -0.32
C THR A 55 13.88 9.89 -1.22
N MET A 56 14.07 11.20 -1.38
CA MET A 56 15.17 11.78 -2.15
C MET A 56 16.06 12.63 -1.22
N GLU A 57 17.09 12.01 -0.64
CA GLU A 57 18.07 12.72 0.20
C GLU A 57 19.00 13.62 -0.64
N ARG A 58 19.21 13.24 -1.91
CA ARG A 58 19.95 14.01 -2.91
C ARG A 58 19.08 14.18 -4.15
N ALA A 59 19.17 15.34 -4.79
CA ALA A 59 18.40 15.64 -5.99
C ALA A 59 18.64 14.57 -7.07
N GLY A 60 17.55 13.94 -7.52
CA GLY A 60 17.58 12.92 -8.57
C GLY A 60 18.02 11.51 -8.13
N ILE A 61 18.29 11.26 -6.84
CA ILE A 61 18.64 9.94 -6.32
C ILE A 61 17.58 9.49 -5.31
N SER A 62 16.76 8.52 -5.72
CA SER A 62 15.78 7.87 -4.85
C SER A 62 16.46 6.88 -3.91
N LYS A 63 16.02 6.85 -2.67
CA LYS A 63 16.40 5.90 -1.63
C LYS A 63 15.14 5.25 -1.07
N VAL A 64 15.20 3.94 -0.87
CA VAL A 64 14.10 3.14 -0.32
C VAL A 64 14.31 2.96 1.18
N VAL A 65 13.26 3.16 1.96
CA VAL A 65 13.16 2.78 3.37
C VAL A 65 12.01 1.81 3.55
N ALA A 66 12.11 0.85 4.48
CA ALA A 66 11.08 -0.15 4.70
C ALA A 66 10.76 -0.29 6.19
N VAL A 67 9.48 -0.45 6.51
CA VAL A 67 8.97 -0.69 7.87
C VAL A 67 7.96 -1.83 7.83
N ARG A 68 8.11 -2.81 8.72
CA ARG A 68 7.13 -3.88 8.93
C ARG A 68 6.15 -3.46 10.01
N LEU A 69 4.85 -3.44 9.69
CA LEU A 69 3.84 -2.92 10.60
C LEU A 69 3.41 -3.90 11.70
N TRP A 70 3.68 -5.21 11.52
CA TRP A 70 3.36 -6.25 12.51
C TRP A 70 4.42 -6.41 13.61
N GLU A 71 5.64 -5.90 13.43
CA GLU A 71 6.72 -5.97 14.43
C GLU A 71 6.63 -4.83 15.47
N ALA A 72 5.72 -3.87 15.27
CA ALA A 72 5.56 -2.68 16.13
C ALA A 72 4.46 -2.81 17.21
N ALA A 73 3.89 -4.01 17.37
CA ALA A 73 2.81 -4.32 18.32
C ALA A 73 3.30 -5.03 19.60
#